data_AF-A0AAV7XW14-F1
#
_entry.id   AF-A0AAV7XW14-F1
#
_cell.length_a   1.000
_cell.length_b   1.000
_cell.length_c   1.000
_cell.angle_alpha   90.00
_cell.angle_beta   90.00
_cell.angle_gamma   90.00
#
_symmetry.space_group_name_H-M   'P 1'
#
loop_
_entity.id
_entity.type
_entity.pdbx_description
1 polymer ?
#
loop_
_entity_poly.entity_id
_entity_poly.type
_entity_poly.pdbx_seq_one_letter_code
_entity_poly.pdbx_strand_id
1 'polypeptide(L)'
;MASPSSPQPVNEEDLKSLKERMKMISSADPQQYHNDFSLRRYLRAFKTVDDAFKAILKTNKWRVDYGIAELTETNPLVQKHMEQKKARVLRHRDMSGRPVVYIPAKNHNVNDRDIDELTKFIVYCLEEACKKCFEEVVDNLCIVFDLRDFGLSCMDYQVLKNLIWLLSKHYPERLGVCLILNAPTLFTGCWAVIKGWLDENTSSKVLFVSSEEELCKYLIPDILPTDV
;
A
#
# COMPACT_ATOMS: atom_id res chain seq x y z
N MET A 1 -12.57 20.22 6.07
CA MET A 1 -12.24 19.09 5.19
C MET A 1 -10.76 19.20 4.86
N ALA A 2 -9.94 18.22 5.25
CA ALA A 2 -8.57 18.17 4.73
C ALA A 2 -8.69 17.83 3.25
N SER A 3 -8.47 18.80 2.37
CA SER A 3 -8.42 18.54 0.94
C SER A 3 -7.42 17.40 0.69
N PRO A 4 -7.72 16.42 -0.17
CA PRO A 4 -6.70 15.47 -0.58
C PRO A 4 -5.52 16.29 -1.09
N SER A 5 -4.36 16.15 -0.47
CA SER A 5 -3.16 16.81 -0.97
C SER A 5 -2.99 16.34 -2.41
N SER A 6 -3.14 17.27 -3.34
CA SER A 6 -2.93 16.97 -4.75
C SER A 6 -1.49 16.44 -4.88
N PRO A 7 -1.27 15.36 -5.65
CA PRO A 7 0.07 14.86 -5.85
C PRO A 7 0.96 15.99 -6.36
N GLN A 8 2.21 16.05 -5.89
CA GLN A 8 3.13 17.06 -6.38
C GLN A 8 3.24 16.97 -7.91
N PRO A 9 3.19 18.11 -8.62
CA PRO A 9 3.35 18.11 -10.06
C PRO A 9 4.73 17.54 -10.41
N VAL A 10 4.82 16.85 -11.56
CA VAL A 10 6.10 16.41 -12.12
C VAL A 10 6.49 17.34 -13.26
N ASN A 11 7.79 17.43 -13.55
CA ASN A 11 8.25 18.14 -14.73
C ASN A 11 7.75 17.41 -15.99
N GLU A 12 7.12 18.15 -16.92
CA GLU A 12 6.52 17.58 -18.13
C GLU A 12 7.57 17.14 -19.16
N GLU A 13 8.76 17.74 -19.18
CA GLU A 13 9.88 17.29 -20.02
C GLU A 13 10.42 15.95 -19.52
N ASP A 14 10.57 15.79 -18.20
CA ASP A 14 10.96 14.52 -17.58
C ASP A 14 9.93 13.42 -17.87
N LEU A 15 8.64 13.75 -17.77
CA LEU A 15 7.57 12.82 -18.13
C LEU A 15 7.62 12.42 -19.60
N LYS A 16 7.81 13.38 -20.51
CA LYS A 16 7.94 13.10 -21.94
C LYS A 16 9.13 12.18 -22.21
N SER A 17 10.29 12.48 -21.63
CA SER A 17 11.51 11.66 -21.76
C SER A 17 11.30 10.24 -21.24
N LEU A 18 10.66 10.09 -20.07
CA LEU A 18 10.35 8.77 -19.52
C LEU A 18 9.35 8.00 -20.39
N LYS A 19 8.33 8.67 -20.93
CA LYS A 19 7.35 8.07 -21.86
C LYS A 19 8.01 7.54 -23.12
N GLU A 20 8.95 8.30 -23.71
CA GLU A 20 9.70 7.87 -24.90
C GLU A 20 10.53 6.61 -24.61
N ARG A 21 11.23 6.56 -23.47
CA ARG A 21 11.99 5.38 -23.05
C ARG A 21 11.10 4.16 -22.82
N MET A 22 9.98 4.34 -22.12
CA MET A 22 9.04 3.25 -21.84
C MET A 22 8.29 2.77 -23.08
N LYS A 23 8.05 3.63 -24.08
CA LYS A 23 7.46 3.24 -25.36
C LYS A 23 8.35 2.26 -26.12
N MET A 24 9.68 2.43 -26.08
CA MET A 24 10.60 1.47 -26.70
C MET A 24 10.50 0.08 -26.05
N ILE A 25 10.41 0.04 -24.72
CA ILE A 25 10.26 -1.21 -23.96
C ILE A 25 8.91 -1.87 -24.24
N SER A 26 7.80 -1.14 -24.14
CA SER A 26 6.46 -1.70 -24.33
C SER A 26 6.13 -2.07 -25.77
N SER A 27 6.84 -1.50 -26.75
CA SER A 27 6.75 -1.93 -28.15
C SER A 27 7.40 -3.30 -28.37
N ALA A 28 8.46 -3.63 -27.60
CA ALA A 28 9.11 -4.93 -27.64
C ALA A 28 8.36 -5.97 -26.80
N ASP A 29 7.79 -5.57 -25.66
CA ASP A 29 7.00 -6.41 -24.77
C ASP A 29 5.79 -5.63 -24.21
N PRO A 30 4.59 -5.82 -24.80
CA PRO A 30 3.38 -5.13 -24.36
C PRO A 30 3.00 -5.35 -22.89
N GLN A 31 3.49 -6.42 -22.25
CA GLN A 31 3.22 -6.68 -20.83
C GLN A 31 3.93 -5.70 -19.89
N GLN A 32 4.93 -4.98 -20.40
CA GLN A 32 5.69 -3.96 -19.65
C GLN A 32 5.14 -2.54 -19.83
N TYR A 33 3.90 -2.41 -20.31
CA TYR A 33 3.25 -1.12 -20.47
C TYR A 33 2.99 -0.42 -19.13
N HIS A 34 3.21 0.89 -19.11
CA HIS A 34 2.80 1.79 -18.03
C HIS A 34 2.09 3.01 -18.62
N ASN A 35 0.98 3.41 -17.98
CA ASN A 35 0.25 4.61 -18.32
C ASN A 35 0.88 5.87 -17.69
N ASP A 36 0.41 7.06 -18.10
CA ASP A 36 0.91 8.34 -17.60
C ASP A 36 0.83 8.48 -16.08
N PHE A 37 -0.25 8.01 -15.44
CA PHE A 37 -0.42 8.06 -13.98
C PHE A 37 0.68 7.27 -13.27
N SER A 38 0.96 6.06 -13.75
CA SER A 38 2.06 5.24 -13.25
C SER A 38 3.40 5.94 -13.42
N LEU A 39 3.70 6.47 -14.60
CA LEU A 39 4.99 7.14 -14.85
C LEU A 39 5.19 8.36 -13.94
N ARG A 40 4.13 9.15 -13.71
CA ARG A 40 4.15 10.29 -12.78
C ARG A 40 4.45 9.84 -11.34
N ARG A 41 3.89 8.71 -10.87
CA ARG A 41 4.22 8.14 -9.55
C ARG A 41 5.70 7.79 -9.44
N TYR A 42 6.26 7.13 -10.44
CA TYR A 42 7.69 6.80 -10.45
C TYR A 42 8.58 8.05 -10.47
N LEU A 43 8.24 9.07 -11.25
CA LEU A 43 9.01 10.34 -11.24
C LEU A 43 8.96 11.04 -9.88
N ARG A 44 7.80 11.08 -9.22
CA ARG A 44 7.69 11.65 -7.87
C ARG A 44 8.55 10.90 -6.84
N ALA A 45 8.57 9.58 -6.91
CA ALA A 45 9.32 8.74 -5.97
C ALA A 45 10.83 8.76 -6.21
N PHE A 46 11.26 8.63 -7.47
CA PHE A 46 12.66 8.42 -7.83
C PHE A 46 13.38 9.68 -8.33
N LYS A 47 12.66 10.82 -8.42
CA LYS A 47 13.15 12.19 -8.66
C LYS A 47 13.77 12.46 -10.03
N THR A 48 14.45 11.50 -10.62
CA THR A 48 15.09 11.63 -11.94
C THR A 48 14.49 10.66 -12.96
N VAL A 49 14.58 11.00 -14.24
CA VAL A 49 14.14 10.11 -15.34
C VAL A 49 14.89 8.78 -15.31
N ASP A 50 16.20 8.81 -15.09
CA ASP A 50 17.05 7.62 -15.08
C ASP A 50 16.70 6.66 -13.93
N ASP A 51 16.49 7.20 -12.72
CA ASP A 51 16.15 6.39 -11.56
C ASP A 51 14.72 5.86 -11.64
N ALA A 52 13.78 6.67 -12.12
CA ALA A 52 12.41 6.24 -12.39
C ALA A 52 12.38 5.09 -13.42
N PHE A 53 13.11 5.24 -14.53
CA PHE A 53 13.20 4.21 -15.56
C PHE A 53 13.79 2.90 -15.02
N LYS A 54 14.91 2.96 -14.31
CA LYS A 54 15.53 1.77 -13.67
C LYS A 54 14.58 1.12 -12.67
N ALA A 55 13.87 1.90 -11.87
CA ALA A 55 12.92 1.39 -10.89
C ALA A 55 11.71 0.69 -11.54
N ILE A 56 11.22 1.22 -12.65
CA ILE A 56 10.16 0.57 -13.45
C ILE A 56 10.65 -0.79 -13.96
N LEU A 57 11.81 -0.84 -14.63
CA LEU A 57 12.35 -2.10 -15.16
C LEU A 57 12.59 -3.13 -14.05
N LYS A 58 13.14 -2.69 -12.91
CA LYS A 58 13.31 -3.56 -11.73
C LYS A 58 11.99 -4.07 -11.21
N THR A 59 10.96 -3.22 -11.18
CA THR A 59 9.62 -3.64 -10.76
C THR A 59 9.05 -4.65 -11.74
N ASN A 60 9.08 -4.41 -13.05
CA ASN A 60 8.55 -5.33 -14.06
C ASN A 60 9.20 -6.70 -13.97
N LYS A 61 10.54 -6.75 -13.85
CA LYS A 61 11.26 -8.00 -13.61
C LYS A 61 10.83 -8.67 -12.30
N TRP A 62 10.76 -7.91 -11.21
CA TRP A 62 10.32 -8.45 -9.92
C TRP A 62 8.90 -9.03 -9.99
N ARG A 63 7.96 -8.39 -10.69
CA ARG A 63 6.58 -8.88 -10.82
C ARG A 63 6.52 -10.27 -11.44
N VAL A 64 7.36 -10.52 -12.45
CA VAL A 64 7.49 -11.82 -13.12
C VAL A 64 8.19 -12.82 -12.21
N ASP A 65 9.38 -12.49 -11.71
CA ASP A 65 10.18 -13.39 -10.86
C ASP A 65 9.45 -13.79 -9.56
N TYR A 66 8.65 -12.87 -9.00
CA TYR A 66 7.89 -13.07 -7.77
C TYR A 66 6.56 -13.83 -7.98
N GLY A 67 6.14 -14.04 -9.23
CA GLY A 67 4.93 -14.79 -9.57
C GLY A 67 3.63 -14.05 -9.25
N ILE A 68 3.59 -12.71 -9.39
CA ILE A 68 2.40 -11.92 -9.01
C ILE A 68 1.14 -12.35 -9.76
N ALA A 69 1.27 -12.77 -11.03
CA ALA A 69 0.15 -13.25 -11.83
C ALA A 69 -0.55 -14.49 -11.22
N GLU A 70 0.14 -15.26 -10.39
CA GLU A 70 -0.38 -16.46 -9.73
C GLU A 70 -1.08 -16.15 -8.39
N LEU A 71 -0.88 -14.93 -7.85
CA LEU A 71 -1.51 -14.45 -6.63
C LEU A 71 -2.94 -14.01 -6.93
N THR A 72 -3.83 -15.00 -7.02
CA THR A 72 -5.27 -14.83 -7.27
C THR A 72 -6.08 -15.19 -6.04
N GLU A 73 -7.37 -14.83 -6.01
CA GLU A 73 -8.29 -15.20 -4.92
C GLU A 73 -8.39 -16.73 -4.70
N THR A 74 -8.16 -17.51 -5.76
CA THR A 74 -8.15 -18.98 -5.71
C THR A 74 -6.81 -19.59 -5.28
N ASN A 75 -5.77 -18.77 -5.09
CA ASN A 75 -4.47 -19.25 -4.64
C ASN A 75 -4.57 -19.78 -3.19
N PRO A 76 -4.15 -21.03 -2.88
CA PRO A 76 -4.31 -21.61 -1.55
C PRO A 76 -3.69 -20.79 -0.40
N LEU A 77 -2.54 -20.15 -0.65
CA LEU A 77 -1.88 -19.28 0.32
C LEU A 77 -2.70 -18.02 0.59
N VAL A 78 -3.29 -17.44 -0.47
CA VAL A 78 -4.18 -16.27 -0.34
C VAL A 78 -5.43 -16.66 0.45
N GLN A 79 -6.08 -17.78 0.10
CA GLN A 79 -7.26 -18.28 0.80
C GLN A 79 -6.99 -18.52 2.29
N LYS A 80 -5.89 -19.21 2.62
CA LYS A 80 -5.43 -19.43 4.00
C LYS A 80 -5.39 -18.12 4.81
N HIS A 81 -4.75 -17.08 4.30
CA HIS A 81 -4.63 -15.81 5.03
C HIS A 81 -5.92 -14.97 5.04
N MET A 82 -6.78 -15.11 4.03
CA MET A 82 -8.13 -14.54 4.02
C MET A 82 -9.02 -15.20 5.08
N GLU A 83 -8.98 -16.53 5.21
CA GLU A 83 -9.70 -17.30 6.23
C GLU A 83 -9.21 -16.97 7.65
N GLN A 84 -7.90 -16.78 7.80
CA GLN A 84 -7.29 -16.25 9.03
C GLN A 84 -7.58 -14.77 9.27
N LYS A 85 -8.28 -14.10 8.35
CA LYS A 85 -8.71 -12.70 8.48
C LYS A 85 -7.54 -11.74 8.75
N LYS A 86 -6.38 -12.00 8.13
CA LYS A 86 -5.15 -11.18 8.33
C LYS A 86 -5.28 -9.78 7.71
N ALA A 87 -5.98 -9.67 6.57
CA ALA A 87 -6.30 -8.42 5.92
C ALA A 87 -7.50 -8.61 4.97
N ARG A 88 -8.15 -7.51 4.59
CA ARG A 88 -9.26 -7.51 3.62
C ARG A 88 -9.26 -6.22 2.81
N VAL A 89 -9.38 -6.32 1.48
CA VAL A 89 -9.68 -5.15 0.64
C VAL A 89 -11.19 -4.91 0.65
N LEU A 90 -11.63 -3.80 1.21
CA LEU A 90 -13.05 -3.53 1.40
C LEU A 90 -13.77 -3.29 0.06
N ARG A 91 -15.10 -3.46 0.09
CA ARG A 91 -15.98 -3.10 -1.05
C ARG A 91 -16.16 -1.58 -1.13
N HIS A 92 -16.30 -0.93 0.02
CA HIS A 92 -16.46 0.51 0.13
C HIS A 92 -15.10 1.24 0.05
N ARG A 93 -15.17 2.51 -0.31
CA ARG A 93 -14.02 3.41 -0.43
C ARG A 93 -13.97 4.36 0.76
N ASP A 94 -12.81 4.99 0.95
CA ASP A 94 -12.69 6.13 1.85
C ASP A 94 -13.45 7.36 1.31
N MET A 95 -13.58 8.40 2.13
CA MET A 95 -14.27 9.64 1.79
C MET A 95 -13.57 10.44 0.67
N SER A 96 -12.34 10.06 0.31
CA SER A 96 -11.58 10.59 -0.85
C SER A 96 -11.63 9.65 -2.07
N GLY A 97 -12.43 8.57 -2.03
CA GLY A 97 -12.57 7.59 -3.12
C GLY A 97 -11.48 6.51 -3.17
N ARG A 98 -10.55 6.47 -2.21
CA ARG A 98 -9.44 5.51 -2.18
C ARG A 98 -9.96 4.11 -1.88
N PRO A 99 -9.48 3.07 -2.58
CA PRO A 99 -9.63 1.69 -2.13
C PRO A 99 -9.05 1.51 -0.72
N VAL A 100 -9.75 0.73 0.12
CA VAL A 100 -9.39 0.54 1.52
C VAL A 100 -8.86 -0.87 1.75
N VAL A 101 -7.65 -0.98 2.29
CA VAL A 101 -7.07 -2.22 2.81
C VAL A 101 -7.19 -2.19 4.33
N TYR A 102 -8.02 -3.06 4.89
CA TYR A 102 -8.26 -3.15 6.33
C TYR A 102 -7.44 -4.31 6.93
N ILE A 103 -6.72 -4.05 8.02
CA ILE A 103 -5.79 -4.97 8.67
C ILE A 103 -6.11 -5.03 10.17
N PRO A 104 -6.82 -6.07 10.65
CA PRO A 104 -7.03 -6.32 12.08
C PRO A 104 -5.76 -6.93 12.68
N ALA A 105 -4.96 -6.11 13.36
CA ALA A 105 -3.62 -6.52 13.80
C ALA A 105 -3.65 -7.64 14.85
N LYS A 106 -4.73 -7.77 15.63
CA LYS A 106 -4.93 -8.87 16.60
C LYS A 106 -4.84 -10.27 15.98
N ASN A 107 -5.16 -10.40 14.69
CA ASN A 107 -5.12 -11.69 13.99
C ASN A 107 -3.69 -12.06 13.59
N HIS A 108 -2.72 -11.17 13.80
CA HIS A 108 -1.31 -11.46 13.57
C HIS A 108 -0.62 -12.03 14.80
N ASN A 109 0.26 -13.00 14.58
CA ASN A 109 1.13 -13.55 15.62
C ASN A 109 2.55 -13.71 15.06
N VAL A 110 3.49 -13.06 15.72
CA VAL A 110 4.90 -12.99 15.38
C VAL A 110 5.58 -14.37 15.41
N ASN A 111 5.06 -15.26 16.26
CA ASN A 111 5.62 -16.59 16.50
C ASN A 111 4.99 -17.67 15.63
N ASP A 112 3.90 -17.35 14.92
CA ASP A 112 3.15 -18.27 14.07
C ASP A 112 2.91 -17.62 12.71
N ARG A 113 3.99 -17.50 11.95
CA ARG A 113 3.97 -16.95 10.60
C ARG A 113 5.05 -17.59 9.73
N ASP A 114 4.71 -17.70 8.44
CA ASP A 114 5.70 -17.76 7.37
C ASP A 114 5.81 -16.36 6.76
N ILE A 115 7.03 -15.82 6.73
CA ILE A 115 7.28 -14.44 6.31
C ILE A 115 7.11 -14.27 4.80
N ASP A 116 7.51 -15.27 4.03
CA ASP A 116 7.41 -15.22 2.58
C ASP A 116 5.95 -15.39 2.15
N GLU A 117 5.21 -16.30 2.79
CA GLU A 117 3.78 -16.43 2.54
C GLU A 117 3.00 -15.15 2.88
N LEU A 118 3.25 -14.59 4.06
CA LEU A 118 2.57 -13.38 4.49
C LEU A 118 2.94 -12.17 3.62
N THR A 119 4.19 -12.09 3.15
CA THR A 119 4.61 -11.03 2.22
C THR A 119 3.92 -11.18 0.86
N LYS A 120 3.75 -12.41 0.35
CA LYS A 120 2.95 -12.67 -0.86
C LYS A 120 1.49 -12.28 -0.68
N PHE A 121 0.91 -12.55 0.49
CA PHE A 121 -0.45 -12.12 0.80
C PHE A 121 -0.61 -10.60 0.86
N ILE A 122 0.38 -9.88 1.42
CA ILE A 122 0.42 -8.41 1.39
C ILE A 122 0.44 -7.91 -0.06
N VAL A 123 1.29 -8.51 -0.90
CA VAL A 123 1.36 -8.17 -2.34
C VAL A 123 0.01 -8.38 -3.01
N TYR A 124 -0.67 -9.51 -2.75
CA TYR A 124 -2.03 -9.75 -3.24
C TYR A 124 -3.01 -8.63 -2.83
N CYS A 125 -3.04 -8.25 -1.54
CA CYS A 125 -3.92 -7.18 -1.08
C CYS A 125 -3.63 -5.83 -1.74
N LEU A 126 -2.35 -5.50 -1.95
CA LEU A 126 -1.95 -4.27 -2.64
C LEU A 126 -2.37 -4.29 -4.12
N GLU A 127 -2.21 -5.41 -4.81
CA GLU A 127 -2.63 -5.59 -6.20
C GLU A 127 -4.15 -5.46 -6.35
N GLU A 128 -4.92 -6.13 -5.48
CA GLU A 128 -6.38 -6.04 -5.47
C GLU A 128 -6.88 -4.63 -5.17
N ALA A 129 -6.23 -3.92 -4.25
CA ALA A 129 -6.54 -2.53 -3.97
C ALA A 129 -6.19 -1.61 -5.16
N CYS A 130 -5.04 -1.83 -5.82
CA CYS A 130 -4.63 -1.07 -7.00
C CYS A 130 -5.58 -1.28 -8.19
N LYS A 131 -6.08 -2.51 -8.42
CA LYS A 131 -7.09 -2.80 -9.46
C LYS A 131 -8.39 -2.02 -9.25
N LYS A 132 -8.70 -1.67 -8.00
CA LYS A 132 -9.85 -0.83 -7.64
C LYS A 132 -9.55 0.66 -7.74
N CYS A 133 -8.35 1.12 -8.09
CA CYS A 133 -8.11 2.55 -8.31
C CYS A 133 -8.79 3.04 -9.60
N PHE A 134 -9.41 4.21 -9.54
CA PHE A 134 -9.82 4.96 -10.72
C PHE A 134 -8.78 6.05 -10.93
N GLU A 135 -7.70 5.76 -11.67
CA GLU A 135 -6.48 6.57 -11.63
C GLU A 135 -6.65 8.03 -12.08
N GLU A 136 -7.70 8.34 -12.85
CA GLU A 136 -8.07 9.73 -13.20
C GLU A 136 -8.57 10.56 -12.02
N VAL A 137 -9.12 9.89 -11.00
CA VAL A 137 -9.71 10.53 -9.81
C VAL A 137 -8.83 10.28 -8.58
N VAL A 138 -8.42 9.02 -8.37
CA VAL A 138 -7.70 8.58 -7.20
C VAL A 138 -6.84 7.36 -7.53
N ASP A 139 -5.52 7.53 -7.40
CA ASP A 139 -4.53 6.52 -7.72
C ASP A 139 -3.73 6.04 -6.49
N ASN A 140 -4.19 6.41 -5.30
CA ASN A 140 -3.61 6.03 -4.02
C ASN A 140 -4.63 5.29 -3.11
N LEU A 141 -4.10 4.66 -2.08
CA LEU A 141 -4.77 3.70 -1.20
C LEU A 141 -4.96 4.28 0.20
N CYS A 142 -6.02 3.83 0.86
CA CYS A 142 -6.22 3.96 2.30
C CYS A 142 -5.86 2.62 2.95
N ILE A 143 -4.87 2.61 3.85
CA ILE A 143 -4.55 1.42 4.66
C ILE A 143 -5.04 1.69 6.07
N VAL A 144 -5.79 0.75 6.66
CA VAL A 144 -6.34 0.86 8.01
C VAL A 144 -5.74 -0.26 8.86
N PHE A 145 -4.99 0.11 9.88
CA PHE A 145 -4.58 -0.81 10.94
C PHE A 145 -5.53 -0.66 12.12
N ASP A 146 -6.29 -1.71 12.41
CA ASP A 146 -7.08 -1.79 13.63
C ASP A 146 -6.28 -2.52 14.71
N LEU A 147 -5.95 -1.79 15.77
CA LEU A 147 -5.16 -2.27 16.89
C LEU A 147 -6.01 -2.66 18.11
N ARG A 148 -7.31 -2.87 17.93
CA ARG A 148 -8.15 -3.47 18.99
C ARG A 148 -7.60 -4.84 19.35
N ASP A 149 -7.46 -5.09 20.66
CA ASP A 149 -6.86 -6.31 21.22
C ASP A 149 -5.39 -6.56 20.77
N PHE A 150 -4.69 -5.50 20.37
CA PHE A 150 -3.29 -5.60 19.98
C PHE A 150 -2.37 -5.90 21.17
N GLY A 151 -1.62 -6.99 21.07
CA GLY A 151 -0.59 -7.40 22.04
C GLY A 151 0.82 -7.40 21.45
N LEU A 152 1.82 -7.67 22.29
CA LEU A 152 3.23 -7.75 21.85
C LEU A 152 3.47 -8.80 20.77
N SER A 153 2.75 -9.94 20.82
CA SER A 153 2.83 -10.97 19.79
C SER A 153 2.30 -10.51 18.43
N CYS A 154 1.49 -9.45 18.38
CA CYS A 154 1.00 -8.89 17.12
C CYS A 154 2.03 -7.94 16.47
N MET A 155 3.04 -7.47 17.23
CA MET A 155 4.06 -6.58 16.70
C MET A 155 5.11 -7.34 15.90
N ASP A 156 5.19 -7.04 14.60
CA ASP A 156 6.08 -7.71 13.68
C ASP A 156 6.86 -6.71 12.83
N TYR A 157 8.02 -6.35 13.35
CA TYR A 157 8.92 -5.41 12.70
C TYR A 157 9.46 -5.91 11.36
N GLN A 158 9.57 -7.21 11.14
CA GLN A 158 10.09 -7.75 9.88
C GLN A 158 9.04 -7.63 8.77
N VAL A 159 7.80 -8.02 9.05
CA VAL A 159 6.69 -7.88 8.08
C VAL A 159 6.38 -6.40 7.81
N LEU A 160 6.44 -5.53 8.82
CA LEU A 160 6.28 -4.09 8.61
C LEU A 160 7.39 -3.51 7.73
N LYS A 161 8.65 -3.93 7.93
CA LYS A 161 9.76 -3.53 7.03
C LYS A 161 9.54 -4.01 5.61
N ASN A 162 9.03 -5.23 5.42
CA ASN A 162 8.68 -5.74 4.09
C ASN A 162 7.59 -4.90 3.43
N LEU A 163 6.52 -4.55 4.17
CA LEU A 163 5.46 -3.67 3.66
C LEU A 163 5.99 -2.30 3.26
N ILE A 164 6.79 -1.66 4.12
CA ILE A 164 7.42 -0.35 3.83
C ILE A 164 8.29 -0.48 2.57
N TRP A 165 9.13 -1.52 2.50
CA TRP A 165 9.99 -1.75 1.35
C TRP A 165 9.20 -1.96 0.05
N LEU A 166 8.12 -2.75 0.07
CA LEU A 166 7.22 -2.94 -1.07
C LEU A 166 6.62 -1.60 -1.52
N LEU A 167 6.07 -0.82 -0.58
CA LEU A 167 5.49 0.50 -0.86
C LEU A 167 6.52 1.50 -1.41
N SER A 168 7.76 1.45 -0.96
CA SER A 168 8.81 2.35 -1.44
C SER A 168 9.43 1.92 -2.78
N LYS A 169 9.48 0.63 -3.10
CA LYS A 169 10.20 0.12 -4.28
C LYS A 169 9.31 -0.30 -5.43
N HIS A 170 8.18 -0.92 -5.14
CA HIS A 170 7.33 -1.56 -6.15
C HIS A 170 5.94 -0.95 -6.26
N TYR A 171 5.48 -0.25 -5.22
CA TYR A 171 4.22 0.49 -5.21
C TYR A 171 4.43 1.98 -4.87
N PRO A 172 5.38 2.67 -5.53
CA PRO A 172 5.73 4.05 -5.19
C PRO A 172 4.50 4.95 -5.27
N GLU A 173 4.37 5.86 -4.30
CA GLU A 173 3.31 6.86 -4.23
C GLU A 173 1.87 6.28 -4.17
N ARG A 174 1.72 4.96 -3.91
CA ARG A 174 0.40 4.33 -3.72
C ARG A 174 -0.17 4.56 -2.33
N LEU A 175 0.63 4.82 -1.29
CA LEU A 175 0.07 5.17 0.01
C LEU A 175 -0.47 6.60 -0.01
N GLY A 176 -1.78 6.74 0.18
CA GLY A 176 -2.47 8.03 0.32
C GLY A 176 -2.66 8.40 1.79
N VAL A 177 -3.22 7.48 2.58
CA VAL A 177 -3.38 7.63 4.03
C VAL A 177 -3.25 6.28 4.72
N CYS A 178 -2.67 6.27 5.91
CA CYS A 178 -2.59 5.11 6.80
C CYS A 178 -3.29 5.48 8.11
N LEU A 179 -4.41 4.85 8.44
CA LEU A 179 -5.18 5.11 9.66
C LEU A 179 -4.84 4.05 10.71
N ILE A 180 -4.42 4.51 11.88
CA ILE A 180 -4.19 3.66 13.05
C ILE A 180 -5.38 3.83 14.00
N LEU A 181 -6.18 2.80 14.15
CA LEU A 181 -7.36 2.77 15.02
C LEU A 181 -7.05 2.02 16.32
N ASN A 182 -7.71 2.39 17.41
CA ASN A 182 -7.68 1.65 18.68
C ASN A 182 -6.25 1.41 19.23
N ALA A 183 -5.31 2.33 19.00
CA ALA A 183 -3.92 2.16 19.37
C ALA A 183 -3.75 2.07 20.90
N PRO A 184 -3.24 0.94 21.46
CA PRO A 184 -2.96 0.86 22.89
C PRO A 184 -1.72 1.68 23.26
N THR A 185 -1.60 2.09 24.52
CA THR A 185 -0.48 2.93 25.00
C THR A 185 0.90 2.36 24.66
N LEU A 186 1.04 1.03 24.71
CA LEU A 186 2.26 0.31 24.35
C LEU A 186 2.70 0.58 22.89
N PHE A 187 1.76 0.80 21.97
CA PHE A 187 2.05 1.02 20.56
C PHE A 187 2.82 2.33 20.33
N THR A 188 2.76 3.31 21.25
CA THR A 188 3.57 4.54 21.18
C THR A 188 5.07 4.23 21.08
N GLY A 189 5.57 3.25 21.84
CA GLY A 189 6.96 2.81 21.77
C GLY A 189 7.29 2.12 20.45
N CYS A 190 6.38 1.30 19.94
CA CYS A 190 6.55 0.62 18.65
C CYS A 190 6.56 1.64 17.49
N TRP A 191 5.68 2.63 17.55
CA TRP A 191 5.61 3.70 16.56
C TRP A 191 6.89 4.54 16.53
N ALA A 192 7.51 4.84 17.68
CA ALA A 192 8.79 5.55 17.72
C ALA A 192 9.87 4.83 16.90
N VAL A 193 9.90 3.49 16.96
CA VAL A 193 10.82 2.66 16.17
C VAL A 193 10.43 2.69 14.68
N ILE A 194 9.16 2.47 14.35
CA ILE A 194 8.65 2.42 12.97
C ILE A 194 8.87 3.76 12.27
N LYS A 195 8.61 4.89 12.94
CA LYS A 195 8.77 6.24 12.39
C LYS A 195 10.21 6.50 11.94
N GLY A 196 11.21 5.91 12.59
CA GLY A 196 12.61 6.00 12.18
C GLY A 196 12.93 5.32 10.82
N TRP A 197 12.02 4.52 10.28
CA TRP A 197 12.18 3.86 8.97
C TRP A 197 11.44 4.58 7.85
N LEU A 198 10.58 5.53 8.19
CA LEU A 198 9.73 6.26 7.24
C LEU A 198 10.37 7.60 6.91
N ASP A 199 10.36 7.97 5.63
CA ASP A 199 10.63 9.34 5.23
C ASP A 199 9.49 10.28 5.69
N GLU A 200 9.73 11.58 5.65
CA GLU A 200 8.78 12.59 6.13
C GLU A 200 7.43 12.54 5.39
N ASN A 201 7.45 12.34 4.07
CA ASN A 201 6.23 12.23 3.26
C ASN A 201 5.43 10.98 3.62
N THR A 202 6.08 9.84 3.87
CA THR A 202 5.38 8.62 4.30
C THR A 202 4.86 8.74 5.74
N SER A 203 5.65 9.27 6.67
CA SER A 203 5.24 9.39 8.08
C SER A 203 4.09 10.38 8.29
N SER A 204 4.01 11.44 7.48
CA SER A 204 2.91 12.42 7.53
C SER A 204 1.56 11.86 7.05
N LYS A 205 1.57 10.74 6.34
CA LYS A 205 0.36 10.01 5.90
C LYS A 205 -0.17 9.06 6.97
N VAL A 206 0.58 8.81 8.05
CA VAL A 206 0.15 7.94 9.15
C VAL A 206 -0.58 8.76 10.20
N LEU A 207 -1.86 8.47 10.39
CA LEU A 207 -2.76 9.21 11.27
C LEU A 207 -3.30 8.30 12.37
N PHE A 208 -3.14 8.73 13.61
CA PHE A 208 -3.76 8.09 14.76
C PHE A 208 -5.16 8.64 14.92
N VAL A 209 -6.16 7.77 14.86
CA VAL A 209 -7.57 8.15 14.96
C VAL A 209 -8.04 7.80 16.36
N SER A 210 -8.47 8.82 17.10
CA SER A 210 -8.79 8.72 18.53
C SER A 210 -10.28 8.77 18.84
N SER A 211 -11.11 9.14 17.87
CA SER A 211 -12.57 9.20 18.00
C SER A 211 -13.29 8.83 16.71
N GLU A 212 -14.58 8.50 16.83
CA GLU A 212 -15.45 8.24 15.68
C GLU A 212 -15.61 9.49 14.79
N GLU A 213 -15.65 10.68 15.39
CA GLU A 213 -15.71 11.95 14.64
C GLU A 213 -14.46 12.14 13.75
N GLU A 214 -13.28 11.77 14.25
CA GLU A 214 -12.06 11.77 13.43
C GLU A 214 -12.11 10.71 12.33
N LEU A 215 -12.61 9.51 12.65
CA LEU A 215 -12.76 8.44 11.67
C LEU A 215 -13.68 8.85 10.51
N CYS A 216 -14.82 9.48 10.82
CA CYS A 216 -15.80 9.98 9.85
C CYS A 216 -15.23 10.97 8.82
N LYS A 217 -14.08 11.60 9.11
CA LYS A 217 -13.37 12.44 8.13
C LYS A 217 -12.75 11.63 6.99
N TYR A 218 -12.52 10.34 7.22
CA TYR A 218 -11.84 9.44 6.28
C TYR A 218 -12.70 8.25 5.86
N LEU A 219 -13.49 7.66 6.75
CA LEU A 219 -14.26 6.44 6.49
C LEU A 219 -15.62 6.52 7.17
N ILE A 220 -16.63 5.92 6.55
CA ILE A 220 -17.92 5.65 7.19
C ILE A 220 -17.71 4.47 8.15
N PRO A 221 -17.92 4.61 9.48
CA PRO A 221 -17.61 3.56 10.45
C PRO A 221 -18.24 2.20 10.12
N ASP A 222 -19.47 2.18 9.62
CA ASP A 222 -20.24 0.97 9.30
C ASP A 222 -19.62 0.10 8.20
N ILE A 223 -18.65 0.62 7.43
CA ILE A 223 -17.96 -0.18 6.41
C ILE A 223 -16.86 -1.05 7.02
N LEU A 224 -16.43 -0.74 8.25
CA LEU A 224 -15.40 -1.49 8.93
C LEU A 224 -15.96 -2.87 9.29
N PRO A 225 -15.28 -3.96 8.90
CA PRO A 225 -15.76 -5.30 9.21
C PRO A 225 -15.87 -5.53 10.73
N THR A 226 -16.99 -6.09 11.18
CA THR A 226 -17.20 -6.50 12.59
C THR A 226 -16.91 -7.98 12.81
N ASP A 227 -16.69 -8.74 11.73
CA ASP A 227 -16.50 -10.19 11.70
C ASP A 227 -15.03 -10.62 11.74
N VAL A 228 -14.11 -9.70 12.01
CA VAL A 228 -12.65 -9.88 11.93
C VAL A 228 -11.92 -9.63 13.23
#